data_AF-A0A935WJJ2-F1
#
_entry.id   AF-A0A935WJJ2-F1
#
_cell.length_a   1.000
_cell.length_b   1.000
_cell.length_c   1.000
_cell.angle_alpha   90.00
_cell.angle_beta   90.00
_cell.angle_gamma   90.00
#
_symmetry.space_group_name_H-M   'P 1'
#
loop_
_entity.id
_entity.type
_entity.pdbx_description
1 polymer ?
#
loop_
_entity_poly.entity_id
_entity_poly.type
_entity_poly.pdbx_seq_one_letter_code
_entity_poly.pdbx_strand_id
1 'polypeptide(L)'
;MLLLAAAAIVAGCGGGGSDPSGQQALDLLTQPPATAQTRAALAPAPVVQLFDADGNALAQAGVTVTATLQSGSGSLMGTTTAQTNAQGQATFSNLSIAGTTGTKTLRFSATGFAGINSSNITLTAGAAAQLVANSTLSQTALLNSAVGTKPSVKVADLDGNGVGGVSVTFAVTAGGGSATGTAATSDGNGIATVGSWTVGGALGTNTMTATSAGLTGSPISFTATGANTISNFTITLVYLTSATVAQQAAFDAAKARWEQIITGDLADFTIPVAFNTTDCGAGVSQAISGTVDDVRIYVELSAIDGVGNVLGAAGPCDLRPSGSKLPYVGIMNFDTADLVQLQTDGELNDVILHEMGHVLGYGTLWEAIPGFWSLTWLSGGCPANSPIFNGPAALAAYKTNGAPSATSVPVEDSGTCSGPDGDGTRDSHWEESVFKSELMTGFISGTVRPLSATTIRSLEDLGYTVDATKGDAFDITTQPTLVRPGAAPKALTRDVIRLPRWTVDPTGHRRSQYSTP
;
A
#
# COMPACT_ATOMS: atom_id res chain seq x y z
N MET A 1 -28.55 65.73 38.04
CA MET A 1 -27.48 64.80 37.64
C MET A 1 -28.16 63.61 36.98
N LEU A 2 -27.90 63.45 35.68
CA LEU A 2 -28.24 62.36 34.73
C LEU A 2 -29.66 61.76 34.68
N LEU A 3 -30.36 62.03 33.56
CA LEU A 3 -31.43 61.22 32.97
C LEU A 3 -30.80 60.16 32.03
N LEU A 4 -31.30 58.93 32.07
CA LEU A 4 -31.07 57.88 31.07
C LEU A 4 -32.04 58.05 29.89
N ALA A 5 -31.52 58.01 28.66
CA ALA A 5 -32.29 58.00 27.41
C ALA A 5 -32.26 56.61 26.76
N ALA A 6 -33.42 56.14 26.33
CA ALA A 6 -33.58 55.03 25.40
C ALA A 6 -33.37 55.55 23.96
N ALA A 7 -32.57 54.84 23.16
CA ALA A 7 -32.36 55.16 21.75
C ALA A 7 -32.92 54.02 20.89
N ALA A 8 -33.97 54.34 20.14
CA ALA A 8 -34.41 53.60 18.96
C ALA A 8 -33.40 53.86 17.82
N ILE A 9 -32.96 52.81 17.14
CA ILE A 9 -32.18 52.93 15.90
C ILE A 9 -33.15 52.78 14.74
N VAL A 10 -33.56 53.93 14.20
CA VAL A 10 -34.05 54.09 12.83
C VAL A 10 -32.82 54.36 11.97
N ALA A 11 -32.50 53.48 11.04
CA ALA A 11 -31.50 53.74 10.00
C ALA A 11 -32.22 54.30 8.77
N GLY A 12 -31.93 55.57 8.45
CA GLY A 12 -32.51 56.30 7.32
C GLY A 12 -31.84 55.98 5.97
N CYS A 13 -32.65 56.11 4.92
CA CYS A 13 -32.34 55.98 3.50
C CYS A 13 -31.36 57.03 2.96
N GLY A 14 -30.72 56.73 1.81
CA GLY A 14 -30.21 57.77 0.91
C GLY A 14 -29.14 57.31 -0.08
N GLY A 15 -29.56 56.68 -1.18
CA GLY A 15 -28.68 56.37 -2.33
C GLY A 15 -29.49 55.81 -3.49
N GLY A 16 -30.18 56.69 -4.22
CA GLY A 16 -30.95 56.34 -5.41
C GLY A 16 -30.04 55.87 -6.53
N GLY A 17 -30.09 54.56 -6.78
CA GLY A 17 -29.77 53.93 -8.05
C GLY A 17 -30.81 52.84 -8.25
N SER A 18 -31.79 53.08 -9.11
CA SER A 18 -32.64 52.02 -9.63
C SER A 18 -31.77 51.10 -10.46
N ASP A 19 -31.21 50.08 -9.83
CA ASP A 19 -30.59 48.96 -10.52
C ASP A 19 -31.71 48.18 -11.23
N PRO A 20 -31.74 48.09 -12.57
CA PRO A 20 -32.90 47.65 -13.31
C PRO A 20 -33.06 46.12 -13.37
N SER A 21 -32.82 45.39 -12.27
CA SER A 21 -33.09 43.95 -12.27
C SER A 21 -34.50 43.56 -11.80
N GLY A 22 -35.17 44.32 -10.92
CA GLY A 22 -36.57 44.06 -10.51
C GLY A 22 -36.84 42.58 -10.18
N GLN A 23 -35.83 41.86 -9.70
CA GLN A 23 -35.83 40.41 -9.66
C GLN A 23 -36.24 39.96 -8.26
N GLN A 24 -37.20 39.04 -8.19
CA GLN A 24 -37.56 38.38 -6.94
C GLN A 24 -36.33 37.70 -6.32
N ALA A 25 -36.26 37.61 -4.99
CA ALA A 25 -35.07 37.13 -4.30
C ALA A 25 -35.40 36.07 -3.22
N LEU A 26 -34.37 35.34 -2.80
CA LEU A 26 -34.42 34.43 -1.66
C LEU A 26 -33.62 35.01 -0.50
N ASP A 27 -34.09 34.81 0.72
CA ASP A 27 -33.30 35.04 1.93
C ASP A 27 -33.47 33.86 2.91
N LEU A 28 -32.50 33.70 3.81
CA LEU A 28 -32.49 32.66 4.83
C LEU A 28 -33.11 33.20 6.12
N LEU A 29 -34.40 32.91 6.32
CA LEU A 29 -35.09 33.16 7.59
C LEU A 29 -34.47 32.36 8.74
N THR A 30 -33.94 31.17 8.45
CA THR A 30 -33.14 30.38 9.39
C THR A 30 -31.92 29.87 8.66
N GLN A 31 -30.74 30.30 9.11
CA GLN A 31 -29.46 29.81 8.62
C GLN A 31 -29.26 28.33 9.02
N PRO A 32 -28.52 27.54 8.21
CA PRO A 32 -27.93 26.30 8.73
C PRO A 32 -27.04 26.59 9.95
N PRO A 33 -26.77 25.58 10.79
CA PRO A 33 -25.90 25.76 11.95
C PRO A 33 -24.47 26.11 11.53
N ALA A 34 -23.76 26.84 12.41
CA ALA A 34 -22.34 27.14 12.22
C ALA A 34 -21.46 25.88 12.26
N THR A 35 -21.91 24.81 12.92
CA THR A 35 -21.23 23.51 12.98
C THR A 35 -22.23 22.38 12.71
N ALA A 36 -21.81 21.35 11.97
CA ALA A 36 -22.62 20.16 11.73
C ALA A 36 -21.75 18.92 11.65
N GLN A 37 -22.24 17.78 12.12
CA GLN A 37 -21.58 16.50 11.89
C GLN A 37 -21.93 15.97 10.51
N THR A 38 -20.99 15.32 9.84
CA THR A 38 -21.29 14.69 8.56
C THR A 38 -22.41 13.64 8.71
N ARG A 39 -23.27 13.56 7.69
CA ARG A 39 -24.48 12.72 7.62
C ARG A 39 -25.57 13.00 8.66
N ALA A 40 -25.34 13.87 9.65
CA ALA A 40 -26.37 14.32 10.56
C ALA A 40 -27.24 15.41 9.89
N ALA A 41 -28.55 15.39 10.19
CA ALA A 41 -29.45 16.45 9.76
C ALA A 41 -29.00 17.80 10.34
N LEU A 42 -29.06 18.85 9.52
CA LEU A 42 -28.74 20.21 9.94
C LEU A 42 -29.76 20.67 10.99
N ALA A 43 -29.27 21.05 12.17
CA ALA A 43 -30.07 21.53 13.28
C ALA A 43 -29.48 22.86 13.79
N PRO A 44 -30.17 24.01 13.62
CA PRO A 44 -31.54 24.13 13.10
C PRO A 44 -31.65 23.83 11.59
N ALA A 45 -32.83 23.38 11.16
CA ALA A 45 -33.13 23.15 9.76
C ALA A 45 -33.19 24.50 9.00
N PRO A 46 -32.54 24.61 7.81
CA PRO A 46 -32.61 25.84 7.02
C PRO A 46 -34.04 26.16 6.58
N VAL A 47 -34.40 27.44 6.65
CA VAL A 47 -35.68 27.96 6.16
C VAL A 47 -35.42 29.12 5.21
N VAL A 48 -35.89 28.99 3.97
CA VAL A 48 -35.77 30.01 2.93
C VAL A 48 -37.10 30.74 2.78
N GLN A 49 -37.07 32.07 2.76
CA GLN A 49 -38.21 32.95 2.53
C GLN A 49 -38.10 33.56 1.13
N LEU A 50 -39.22 33.60 0.39
CA LEU A 50 -39.34 34.33 -0.86
C LEU A 50 -39.54 35.84 -0.61
N PHE A 51 -38.92 36.67 -1.45
CA PHE A 51 -39.10 38.11 -1.49
C PHE A 51 -39.49 38.57 -2.90
N ASP A 52 -40.41 39.54 -2.97
CA ASP A 52 -40.74 40.22 -4.22
C ASP A 52 -39.63 41.19 -4.66
N ALA A 53 -39.82 41.83 -5.82
CA ALA A 53 -38.86 42.78 -6.38
C ALA A 53 -38.70 44.06 -5.55
N ASP A 54 -39.66 44.36 -4.66
CA ASP A 54 -39.68 45.53 -3.79
C ASP A 54 -39.06 45.22 -2.41
N GLY A 55 -38.65 43.96 -2.17
CA GLY A 55 -38.05 43.52 -0.91
C GLY A 55 -39.05 43.15 0.18
N ASN A 56 -40.32 42.91 -0.15
CA ASN A 56 -41.32 42.41 0.80
C ASN A 56 -41.40 40.87 0.77
N ALA A 57 -41.72 40.26 1.90
CA ALA A 57 -41.94 38.82 1.97
C ALA A 57 -43.11 38.40 1.07
N LEU A 58 -42.84 37.48 0.13
CA LEU A 58 -43.79 37.04 -0.88
C LEU A 58 -44.52 35.77 -0.42
N ALA A 59 -45.80 35.91 -0.09
CA ALA A 59 -46.67 34.80 0.31
C ALA A 59 -47.14 33.96 -0.89
N GLN A 60 -46.26 33.08 -1.38
CA GLN A 60 -46.54 32.20 -2.51
C GLN A 60 -46.19 30.75 -2.19
N ALA A 61 -47.20 29.87 -2.21
CA ALA A 61 -47.04 28.43 -2.00
C ALA A 61 -46.62 27.70 -3.28
N GLY A 62 -45.96 26.55 -3.12
CA GLY A 62 -45.64 25.63 -4.21
C GLY A 62 -44.42 25.98 -5.06
N VAL A 63 -43.65 27.01 -4.70
CA VAL A 63 -42.36 27.31 -5.34
C VAL A 63 -41.33 26.30 -4.86
N THR A 64 -40.71 25.56 -5.78
CA THR A 64 -39.65 24.60 -5.45
C THR A 64 -38.32 25.32 -5.27
N VAL A 65 -37.79 25.30 -4.04
CA VAL A 65 -36.45 25.76 -3.70
C VAL A 65 -35.50 24.56 -3.67
N THR A 66 -34.35 24.68 -4.32
CA THR A 66 -33.31 23.65 -4.39
C THR A 66 -32.08 24.08 -3.62
N ALA A 67 -31.55 23.20 -2.76
CA ALA A 67 -30.28 23.37 -2.08
C ALA A 67 -29.17 22.63 -2.84
N THR A 68 -28.03 23.28 -3.03
CA THR A 68 -26.80 22.70 -3.59
C THR A 68 -25.60 23.04 -2.72
N LEU A 69 -24.56 22.22 -2.76
CA LEU A 69 -23.29 22.55 -2.12
C LEU A 69 -22.58 23.62 -2.98
N GLN A 70 -22.31 24.79 -2.41
CA GLN A 70 -21.67 25.91 -3.10
C GLN A 70 -20.15 25.85 -3.01
N SER A 71 -19.63 25.44 -1.86
CA SER A 71 -18.20 25.29 -1.62
C SER A 71 -17.89 24.11 -0.71
N GLY A 72 -16.69 23.57 -0.87
CA GLY A 72 -16.23 22.34 -0.22
C GLY A 72 -16.58 21.08 -1.03
N SER A 73 -15.93 19.97 -0.68
CA SER A 73 -16.21 18.63 -1.21
C SER A 73 -17.36 17.95 -0.46
N GLY A 74 -17.99 16.95 -1.07
CA GLY A 74 -19.04 16.13 -0.46
C GLY A 74 -20.34 16.14 -1.27
N SER A 75 -21.41 15.65 -0.65
CA SER A 75 -22.74 15.58 -1.23
C SER A 75 -23.80 15.98 -0.22
N LEU A 76 -24.92 16.51 -0.71
CA LEU A 76 -26.10 16.72 0.11
C LEU A 76 -26.92 15.43 0.17
N MET A 77 -27.50 15.15 1.34
CA MET A 77 -28.42 14.04 1.55
C MET A 77 -29.75 14.54 2.15
N GLY A 78 -30.74 13.66 2.22
CA GLY A 78 -32.10 14.02 2.63
C GLY A 78 -32.86 14.74 1.52
N THR A 79 -33.77 15.65 1.88
CA THR A 79 -34.49 16.47 0.90
C THR A 79 -33.63 17.66 0.48
N THR A 80 -33.12 17.62 -0.75
CA THR A 80 -32.40 18.73 -1.39
C THR A 80 -33.33 19.72 -2.08
N THR A 81 -34.63 19.44 -2.12
CA THR A 81 -35.68 20.33 -2.63
C THR A 81 -36.81 20.46 -1.61
N ALA A 82 -37.33 21.67 -1.41
CA ALA A 82 -38.49 21.94 -0.56
C ALA A 82 -39.45 22.90 -1.25
N GLN A 83 -40.76 22.68 -1.09
CA GLN A 83 -41.78 23.59 -1.59
C GLN A 83 -42.14 24.63 -0.55
N THR A 84 -42.43 25.85 -1.00
CA THR A 84 -42.89 26.93 -0.12
C THR A 84 -44.31 26.68 0.39
N ASN A 85 -44.56 27.03 1.66
CA ASN A 85 -45.90 27.07 2.26
C ASN A 85 -46.67 28.35 1.87
N ALA A 86 -47.86 28.55 2.46
CA ALA A 86 -48.71 29.73 2.20
C ALA A 86 -48.03 31.07 2.53
N GLN A 87 -47.00 31.08 3.38
CA GLN A 87 -46.21 32.26 3.74
C GLN A 87 -44.98 32.46 2.84
N GLY A 88 -44.77 31.61 1.83
CA GLY A 88 -43.58 31.68 0.99
C GLY A 88 -42.32 31.10 1.63
N GLN A 89 -42.46 30.17 2.58
CA GLN A 89 -41.32 29.59 3.30
C GLN A 89 -41.09 28.14 2.90
N ALA A 90 -39.87 27.82 2.49
CA ALA A 90 -39.42 26.45 2.21
C ALA A 90 -38.51 25.95 3.34
N THR A 91 -38.90 24.87 4.01
CA THR A 91 -38.18 24.28 5.16
C THR A 91 -37.49 22.97 4.76
N PHE A 92 -36.19 22.88 5.02
CA PHE A 92 -35.35 21.71 4.70
C PHE A 92 -35.18 20.79 5.92
N SER A 93 -36.25 20.08 6.31
CA SER A 93 -36.35 19.38 7.60
C SER A 93 -35.34 18.26 7.88
N ASN A 94 -34.79 17.61 6.85
CA ASN A 94 -33.81 16.52 7.00
C ASN A 94 -32.57 16.69 6.11
N LEU A 95 -32.29 17.91 5.64
CA LEU A 95 -31.11 18.19 4.83
C LEU A 95 -29.84 17.92 5.66
N SER A 96 -28.89 17.22 5.07
CA SER A 96 -27.60 16.87 5.70
C SER A 96 -26.47 16.91 4.68
N ILE A 97 -25.23 16.93 5.17
CA ILE A 97 -24.01 16.99 4.35
C ILE A 97 -23.16 15.75 4.62
N ALA A 98 -22.92 14.93 3.60
CA ALA A 98 -22.00 13.78 3.67
C ALA A 98 -20.66 14.12 3.00
N GLY A 99 -19.54 13.92 3.68
CA GLY A 99 -18.21 14.13 3.11
C GLY A 99 -17.13 14.49 4.12
N THR A 100 -15.99 14.98 3.61
CA THR A 100 -14.83 15.29 4.44
C THR A 100 -15.03 16.52 5.31
N THR A 101 -14.43 16.53 6.50
CA THR A 101 -14.47 17.68 7.43
C THR A 101 -13.94 18.97 6.79
N GLY A 102 -14.40 20.11 7.29
CA GLY A 102 -13.97 21.44 6.87
C GLY A 102 -15.13 22.39 6.61
N THR A 103 -14.80 23.60 6.16
CA THR A 103 -15.81 24.64 5.90
C THR A 103 -16.60 24.33 4.63
N LYS A 104 -17.92 24.42 4.73
CA LYS A 104 -18.90 24.25 3.64
C LYS A 104 -19.81 25.47 3.56
N THR A 105 -20.34 25.75 2.37
CA THR A 105 -21.47 26.67 2.20
C THR A 105 -22.51 26.06 1.27
N LEU A 106 -23.78 26.38 1.51
CA LEU A 106 -24.91 25.94 0.71
C LEU A 106 -25.41 27.09 -0.18
N ARG A 107 -25.94 26.75 -1.35
CA ARG A 107 -26.63 27.67 -2.26
C ARG A 107 -28.08 27.24 -2.38
N PHE A 108 -29.02 28.16 -2.20
CA PHE A 108 -30.46 27.91 -2.31
C PHE A 108 -31.04 28.66 -3.51
N SER A 109 -31.54 27.96 -4.52
CA SER A 109 -32.04 28.52 -5.79
C SER A 109 -33.49 28.15 -6.07
N ALA A 110 -34.20 29.02 -6.78
CA ALA A 110 -35.54 28.77 -7.29
C ALA A 110 -35.71 29.49 -8.64
N THR A 111 -36.48 28.91 -9.57
CA THR A 111 -36.72 29.52 -10.88
C THR A 111 -37.41 30.87 -10.74
N GLY A 112 -36.84 31.91 -11.35
CA GLY A 112 -37.37 33.28 -11.26
C GLY A 112 -36.88 34.09 -10.06
N PHE A 113 -36.07 33.49 -9.17
CA PHE A 113 -35.52 34.16 -8.00
C PHE A 113 -33.99 34.26 -8.06
N ALA A 114 -33.45 35.43 -7.73
CA ALA A 114 -32.06 35.56 -7.34
C ALA A 114 -31.86 34.75 -6.05
N GLY A 115 -30.93 33.80 -6.07
CA GLY A 115 -30.78 32.90 -4.93
C GLY A 115 -29.62 33.27 -4.01
N ILE A 116 -29.58 32.60 -2.86
CA ILE A 116 -28.78 33.01 -1.71
C ILE A 116 -27.77 31.94 -1.29
N ASN A 117 -26.64 32.37 -0.73
CA ASN A 117 -25.66 31.50 -0.08
C ASN A 117 -25.89 31.49 1.43
N SER A 118 -25.66 30.34 2.06
CA SER A 118 -25.61 30.27 3.51
C SER A 118 -24.34 30.92 4.08
N SER A 119 -24.37 31.19 5.38
CA SER A 119 -23.16 31.34 6.19
C SER A 119 -22.31 30.06 6.17
N ASN A 120 -21.06 30.16 6.63
CA ASN A 120 -20.15 29.03 6.74
C ASN A 120 -20.65 27.96 7.73
N ILE A 121 -20.55 26.70 7.32
CA ILE A 121 -20.81 25.52 8.13
C ILE A 121 -19.48 24.78 8.32
N THR A 122 -18.98 24.68 9.54
CA THR A 122 -17.85 23.81 9.86
C THR A 122 -18.36 22.38 9.98
N LEU A 123 -18.09 21.56 8.96
CA LEU A 123 -18.43 20.14 8.98
C LEU A 123 -17.40 19.37 9.81
N THR A 124 -17.87 18.66 10.83
CA THR A 124 -17.07 17.81 11.72
C THR A 124 -17.35 16.33 11.45
N ALA A 125 -16.50 15.46 12.00
CA ALA A 125 -16.66 14.02 11.86
C ALA A 125 -17.99 13.54 12.47
N GLY A 126 -18.56 12.51 11.84
CA GLY A 126 -19.76 11.82 12.28
C GLY A 126 -19.46 10.87 13.45
N ALA A 127 -20.43 10.00 13.74
CA ALA A 127 -20.21 8.93 14.70
C ALA A 127 -19.12 7.96 14.21
N ALA A 128 -18.27 7.49 15.11
CA ALA A 128 -17.28 6.47 14.80
C ALA A 128 -17.96 5.20 14.30
N ALA A 129 -17.44 4.66 13.20
CA ALA A 129 -18.00 3.48 12.53
C ALA A 129 -16.95 2.42 12.19
N GLN A 130 -15.67 2.83 12.03
CA GLN A 130 -14.61 1.98 11.54
C GLN A 130 -13.33 2.10 12.38
N LEU A 131 -12.61 0.99 12.49
CA LEU A 131 -11.25 0.92 13.01
C LEU A 131 -10.32 0.45 11.90
N VAL A 132 -9.29 1.25 11.58
CA VAL A 132 -8.36 0.99 10.48
C VAL A 132 -6.92 1.04 11.00
N ALA A 133 -6.01 0.26 10.44
CA ALA A 133 -4.58 0.35 10.78
C ALA A 133 -4.01 1.73 10.39
N ASN A 134 -3.14 2.29 11.23
CA ASN A 134 -2.45 3.57 10.98
C ASN A 134 -0.91 3.44 11.05
N SER A 135 -0.40 2.25 11.40
CA SER A 135 1.02 1.89 11.30
C SER A 135 1.18 0.57 10.54
N THR A 136 2.42 0.15 10.31
CA THR A 136 2.73 -1.17 9.74
C THR A 136 2.09 -2.28 10.60
N LEU A 137 1.56 -3.32 9.96
CA LEU A 137 0.98 -4.49 10.63
C LEU A 137 2.02 -5.53 11.05
N SER A 138 3.26 -5.37 10.60
CA SER A 138 4.39 -6.23 10.92
C SER A 138 5.67 -5.41 11.09
N GLN A 139 6.62 -5.99 11.82
CA GLN A 139 7.98 -5.48 11.98
C GLN A 139 8.87 -6.54 12.63
N THR A 140 10.15 -6.23 12.79
CA THR A 140 11.11 -7.03 13.56
C THR A 140 11.58 -6.23 14.78
N ALA A 141 11.98 -6.95 15.82
CA ALA A 141 12.65 -6.35 16.97
C ALA A 141 13.62 -7.35 17.60
N LEU A 142 14.65 -6.84 18.29
CA LEU A 142 15.50 -7.68 19.12
C LEU A 142 14.68 -8.29 20.26
N LEU A 143 15.05 -9.50 20.68
CA LEU A 143 14.47 -10.13 21.86
C LEU A 143 14.52 -9.19 23.07
N ASN A 144 13.42 -9.10 23.82
CA ASN A 144 13.26 -8.22 24.98
C ASN A 144 13.43 -6.71 24.69
N SER A 145 13.30 -6.30 23.43
CA SER A 145 13.38 -4.89 23.04
C SER A 145 12.06 -4.38 22.48
N ALA A 146 11.88 -3.05 22.59
CA ALA A 146 10.74 -2.38 22.00
C ALA A 146 10.80 -2.47 20.48
N VAL A 147 9.65 -2.62 19.85
CA VAL A 147 9.51 -2.49 18.41
C VAL A 147 9.80 -1.07 17.96
N GLY A 148 10.35 -0.90 16.75
CA GLY A 148 10.74 0.42 16.23
C GLY A 148 9.55 1.35 15.96
N THR A 149 8.50 0.83 15.33
CA THR A 149 7.27 1.58 15.04
C THR A 149 6.17 1.18 16.00
N LYS A 150 5.66 2.12 16.79
CA LYS A 150 4.56 1.84 17.72
C LYS A 150 3.27 1.51 16.95
N PRO A 151 2.61 0.37 17.24
CA PRO A 151 1.29 0.07 16.71
C PRO A 151 0.30 1.22 16.93
N SER A 152 -0.37 1.63 15.85
CA SER A 152 -1.43 2.64 15.90
C SER A 152 -2.59 2.30 14.96
N VAL A 153 -3.78 2.78 15.32
CA VAL A 153 -5.01 2.65 14.54
C VAL A 153 -5.69 4.01 14.39
N LYS A 154 -6.47 4.15 13.33
CA LYS A 154 -7.38 5.28 13.08
C LYS A 154 -8.82 4.84 13.35
N VAL A 155 -9.48 5.56 14.25
CA VAL A 155 -10.93 5.53 14.44
C VAL A 155 -11.54 6.51 13.45
N ALA A 156 -12.41 6.01 12.58
CA ALA A 156 -13.02 6.81 11.52
C ALA A 156 -14.56 6.72 11.50
N ASP A 157 -15.21 7.76 10.99
CA ASP A 157 -16.62 7.71 10.61
C ASP A 157 -16.84 7.04 9.24
N LEU A 158 -18.08 6.99 8.77
CA LEU A 158 -18.43 6.38 7.47
C LEU A 158 -17.87 7.11 6.25
N ASP A 159 -17.38 8.35 6.41
CA ASP A 159 -16.79 9.17 5.35
C ASP A 159 -15.26 9.22 5.45
N GLY A 160 -14.66 8.43 6.34
CA GLY A 160 -13.21 8.33 6.54
C GLY A 160 -12.60 9.45 7.39
N ASN A 161 -13.41 10.31 8.00
CA ASN A 161 -12.93 11.37 8.89
C ASN A 161 -12.48 10.79 10.22
N GLY A 162 -11.40 11.33 10.80
CA GLY A 162 -10.94 10.93 12.12
C GLY A 162 -11.91 11.31 13.22
N VAL A 163 -12.24 10.38 14.12
CA VAL A 163 -13.11 10.62 15.27
C VAL A 163 -12.30 10.53 16.56
N GLY A 164 -12.13 11.67 17.22
CA GLY A 164 -11.41 11.77 18.50
C GLY A 164 -12.24 11.39 19.73
N GLY A 165 -11.57 11.03 20.82
CA GLY A 165 -12.20 10.70 22.09
C GLY A 165 -12.69 9.25 22.21
N VAL A 166 -12.41 8.38 21.22
CA VAL A 166 -12.86 6.99 21.22
C VAL A 166 -11.80 6.08 21.85
N SER A 167 -12.21 5.22 22.78
CA SER A 167 -11.31 4.29 23.45
C SER A 167 -10.89 3.12 22.55
N VAL A 168 -9.60 2.82 22.56
CA VAL A 168 -8.96 1.69 21.90
C VAL A 168 -8.10 0.94 22.93
N THR A 169 -8.27 -0.37 23.02
CA THR A 169 -7.47 -1.24 23.90
C THR A 169 -6.49 -2.07 23.09
N PHE A 170 -5.21 -1.88 23.35
CA PHE A 170 -4.12 -2.71 22.85
C PHE A 170 -3.84 -3.85 23.82
N ALA A 171 -3.64 -5.07 23.32
CA ALA A 171 -3.30 -6.22 24.12
C ALA A 171 -2.26 -7.10 23.41
N VAL A 172 -1.20 -7.50 24.10
CA VAL A 172 -0.29 -8.54 23.60
C VAL A 172 -1.01 -9.88 23.74
N THR A 173 -1.21 -10.58 22.64
CA THR A 173 -1.98 -11.84 22.58
C THR A 173 -1.10 -13.07 22.41
N ALA A 174 0.14 -12.92 21.91
CA ALA A 174 1.10 -14.00 21.79
C ALA A 174 2.58 -13.51 21.82
N GLY A 175 3.51 -14.44 22.04
CA GLY A 175 4.97 -14.20 22.00
C GLY A 175 5.61 -13.84 23.34
N GLY A 176 4.82 -13.61 24.40
CA GLY A 176 5.33 -13.38 25.76
C GLY A 176 5.93 -11.99 26.00
N GLY A 177 5.70 -11.04 25.10
CA GLY A 177 6.10 -9.64 25.22
C GLY A 177 5.25 -8.83 26.21
N SER A 178 5.51 -7.52 26.27
CA SER A 178 4.77 -6.58 27.14
C SER A 178 4.46 -5.27 26.42
N ALA A 179 3.51 -4.49 26.94
CA ALA A 179 3.14 -3.20 26.37
C ALA A 179 2.78 -2.18 27.46
N THR A 180 3.01 -0.90 27.17
CA THR A 180 2.58 0.22 28.01
C THR A 180 1.56 1.07 27.26
N GLY A 181 0.74 1.86 27.98
CA GLY A 181 -0.29 2.69 27.33
C GLY A 181 -1.30 1.85 26.54
N THR A 182 -1.67 0.68 27.06
CA THR A 182 -2.58 -0.27 26.41
C THR A 182 -4.02 0.25 26.34
N ALA A 183 -4.42 1.15 27.23
CA ALA A 183 -5.64 1.93 27.08
C ALA A 183 -5.29 3.26 26.42
N ALA A 184 -5.64 3.40 25.14
CA ALA A 184 -5.45 4.63 24.37
C ALA A 184 -6.80 5.25 24.02
N THR A 185 -6.80 6.57 23.81
CA THR A 185 -7.95 7.31 23.32
C THR A 185 -7.54 7.97 22.01
N SER A 186 -8.39 7.90 20.98
CA SER A 186 -8.11 8.54 19.70
C SER A 186 -7.98 10.06 19.85
N ASP A 187 -6.99 10.66 19.20
CA ASP A 187 -6.77 12.10 19.18
C ASP A 187 -7.74 12.84 18.22
N GLY A 188 -7.55 14.14 18.02
CA GLY A 188 -8.40 14.94 17.11
C GLY A 188 -8.38 14.49 15.64
N ASN A 189 -7.37 13.71 15.22
CA ASN A 189 -7.28 13.10 13.89
C ASN A 189 -7.80 11.65 13.87
N GLY A 190 -8.36 11.17 14.99
CA GLY A 190 -8.83 9.82 15.16
C GLY A 190 -7.74 8.80 15.46
N ILE A 191 -6.50 9.21 15.76
CA ILE A 191 -5.39 8.27 15.92
C ILE A 191 -5.24 7.83 17.39
N ALA A 192 -5.24 6.53 17.61
CA ALA A 192 -4.90 5.91 18.90
C ALA A 192 -3.63 5.07 18.72
N THR A 193 -2.64 5.29 19.59
CA THR A 193 -1.31 4.66 19.50
C THR A 193 -0.94 4.04 20.84
N VAL A 194 -0.40 2.82 20.83
CA VAL A 194 0.10 2.17 22.05
C VAL A 194 1.32 2.93 22.60
N GLY A 195 1.50 2.94 23.92
CA GLY A 195 2.63 3.63 24.56
C GLY A 195 3.98 3.02 24.16
N SER A 196 4.11 1.70 24.28
CA SER A 196 5.21 0.89 23.76
C SER A 196 4.78 -0.55 23.57
N TRP A 197 5.47 -1.28 22.68
CA TRP A 197 5.34 -2.73 22.56
C TRP A 197 6.72 -3.36 22.56
N THR A 198 6.99 -4.23 23.53
CA THR A 198 8.25 -4.97 23.70
C THR A 198 8.04 -6.43 23.31
N VAL A 199 8.88 -6.93 22.42
CA VAL A 199 8.87 -8.34 22.00
C VAL A 199 9.41 -9.24 23.11
N GLY A 200 8.83 -10.42 23.28
CA GLY A 200 9.25 -11.40 24.27
C GLY A 200 10.66 -11.95 24.05
N GLY A 201 11.12 -12.76 25.01
CA GLY A 201 12.48 -13.31 25.02
C GLY A 201 12.70 -14.56 24.17
N ALA A 202 11.71 -15.01 23.41
CA ALA A 202 11.80 -16.16 22.51
C ALA A 202 11.75 -15.72 21.04
N LEU A 203 12.48 -16.43 20.18
CA LEU A 203 12.44 -16.21 18.74
C LEU A 203 11.03 -16.46 18.18
N GLY A 204 10.69 -15.70 17.14
CA GLY A 204 9.46 -15.89 16.38
C GLY A 204 8.40 -14.82 16.63
N THR A 205 7.19 -15.10 16.17
CA THR A 205 6.13 -14.10 16.06
C THR A 205 5.55 -13.74 17.42
N ASN A 206 5.47 -12.43 17.68
CA ASN A 206 4.73 -11.80 18.75
C ASN A 206 3.51 -11.12 18.14
N THR A 207 2.39 -11.10 18.87
CA THR A 207 1.13 -10.58 18.34
C THR A 207 0.51 -9.60 19.32
N MET A 208 0.02 -8.48 18.80
CA MET A 208 -0.73 -7.46 19.55
C MET A 208 -2.03 -7.14 18.81
N THR A 209 -3.15 -7.03 19.52
CA THR A 209 -4.43 -6.60 18.95
C THR A 209 -4.83 -5.22 19.44
N ALA A 210 -5.36 -4.37 18.57
CA ALA A 210 -6.06 -3.13 18.92
C ALA A 210 -7.58 -3.32 18.76
N THR A 211 -8.32 -3.13 19.85
CA THR A 211 -9.76 -3.40 19.93
C THR A 211 -10.55 -2.14 20.29
N SER A 212 -11.67 -1.91 19.62
CA SER A 212 -12.67 -0.91 19.97
C SER A 212 -14.06 -1.47 19.66
N ALA A 213 -14.90 -1.58 20.69
CA ALA A 213 -16.17 -2.30 20.59
C ALA A 213 -17.16 -1.60 19.64
N GLY A 214 -17.82 -2.39 18.79
CA GLY A 214 -18.86 -1.90 17.88
C GLY A 214 -18.34 -1.23 16.60
N LEU A 215 -17.02 -1.09 16.42
CA LEU A 215 -16.44 -0.57 15.18
C LEU A 215 -16.16 -1.69 14.18
N THR A 216 -16.52 -1.46 12.92
CA THR A 216 -16.17 -2.36 11.83
C THR A 216 -14.65 -2.42 11.65
N GLY A 217 -14.09 -3.61 11.44
CA GLY A 217 -12.64 -3.81 11.33
C GLY A 217 -11.92 -4.08 12.66
N SER A 218 -12.63 -4.01 13.80
CA SER A 218 -12.06 -4.38 15.09
C SER A 218 -12.20 -5.88 15.40
N PRO A 219 -11.17 -6.57 15.94
CA PRO A 219 -9.84 -6.05 16.27
C PRO A 219 -8.88 -5.98 15.06
N ILE A 220 -7.93 -5.05 15.10
CA ILE A 220 -6.77 -5.01 14.19
C ILE A 220 -5.60 -5.75 14.83
N SER A 221 -4.96 -6.66 14.10
CA SER A 221 -3.82 -7.45 14.58
C SER A 221 -2.50 -6.93 14.03
N PHE A 222 -1.53 -6.72 14.93
CA PHE A 222 -0.14 -6.35 14.65
C PHE A 222 0.77 -7.52 15.01
N THR A 223 1.84 -7.70 14.25
CA THR A 223 2.86 -8.72 14.47
C THR A 223 4.25 -8.09 14.62
N ALA A 224 5.10 -8.74 15.41
CA ALA A 224 6.51 -8.41 15.50
C ALA A 224 7.33 -9.69 15.64
N THR A 225 8.32 -9.90 14.78
CA THR A 225 9.19 -11.07 14.86
C THR A 225 10.37 -10.78 15.76
N GLY A 226 10.49 -11.55 16.85
CA GLY A 226 11.63 -11.50 17.77
C GLY A 226 12.84 -12.19 17.19
N ALA A 227 13.97 -11.46 17.13
CA ALA A 227 15.23 -11.94 16.57
C ALA A 227 16.41 -11.66 17.50
N ASN A 228 17.48 -12.46 17.39
CA ASN A 228 18.74 -12.24 18.13
C ASN A 228 19.58 -11.10 17.55
N THR A 229 19.39 -10.83 16.26
CA THR A 229 20.04 -9.79 15.49
C THR A 229 18.98 -9.20 14.59
N ILE A 230 18.89 -7.86 14.54
CA ILE A 230 18.20 -7.19 13.45
C ILE A 230 19.27 -7.04 12.39
N SER A 231 19.00 -7.54 11.19
CA SER A 231 19.91 -7.29 10.09
C SER A 231 19.94 -5.80 9.83
N ASN A 232 21.13 -5.29 9.51
CA ASN A 232 21.22 -3.94 9.00
C ASN A 232 20.59 -3.82 7.61
N PHE A 233 20.38 -4.95 6.91
CA PHE A 233 19.65 -5.00 5.66
C PHE A 233 18.14 -4.91 5.87
N THR A 234 17.48 -3.93 5.24
CA THR A 234 16.05 -3.69 5.36
C THR A 234 15.31 -3.79 4.02
N ILE A 235 14.12 -4.38 4.04
CA ILE A 235 13.20 -4.39 2.89
C ILE A 235 11.96 -3.59 3.26
N THR A 236 11.73 -2.49 2.55
CA THR A 236 10.50 -1.70 2.71
C THR A 236 9.45 -2.14 1.70
N LEU A 237 8.31 -2.65 2.15
CA LEU A 237 7.18 -3.00 1.28
C LEU A 237 6.21 -1.82 1.16
N VAL A 238 5.81 -1.50 -0.08
CA VAL A 238 4.82 -0.45 -0.38
C VAL A 238 3.71 -1.05 -1.25
N TYR A 239 2.52 -1.21 -0.68
CA TYR A 239 1.37 -1.77 -1.39
C TYR A 239 0.69 -0.72 -2.27
N LEU A 240 0.64 -0.98 -3.58
CA LEU A 240 -0.06 -0.16 -4.58
C LEU A 240 -1.57 -0.40 -4.59
N THR A 241 -1.97 -1.63 -4.26
CA THR A 241 -3.37 -2.04 -4.14
C THR A 241 -3.63 -2.69 -2.78
N SER A 242 -4.89 -2.80 -2.39
CA SER A 242 -5.25 -3.36 -1.08
C SER A 242 -4.91 -4.84 -0.98
N ALA A 243 -4.15 -5.20 0.06
CA ALA A 243 -3.90 -6.59 0.45
C ALA A 243 -4.69 -6.96 1.71
N THR A 244 -5.19 -8.19 1.79
CA THR A 244 -5.78 -8.73 3.02
C THR A 244 -4.74 -8.90 4.11
N VAL A 245 -5.16 -8.98 5.38
CA VAL A 245 -4.24 -9.19 6.53
C VAL A 245 -3.41 -10.47 6.36
N ALA A 246 -3.99 -11.54 5.81
CA ALA A 246 -3.29 -12.79 5.58
C ALA A 246 -2.23 -12.67 4.48
N GLN A 247 -2.54 -11.96 3.39
CA GLN A 247 -1.57 -11.68 2.33
C GLN A 247 -0.42 -10.80 2.85
N GLN A 248 -0.73 -9.73 3.59
CA GLN A 248 0.30 -8.88 4.18
C GLN A 248 1.25 -9.68 5.08
N ALA A 249 0.69 -10.55 5.93
CA ALA A 249 1.50 -11.43 6.77
C ALA A 249 2.41 -12.38 5.98
N ALA A 250 1.97 -12.85 4.81
CA ALA A 250 2.78 -13.69 3.91
C ALA A 250 3.98 -12.92 3.32
N PHE A 251 3.74 -11.69 2.83
CA PHE A 251 4.80 -10.80 2.36
C PHE A 251 5.79 -10.43 3.46
N ASP A 252 5.29 -10.17 4.66
CA ASP A 252 6.11 -9.81 5.81
C ASP A 252 6.98 -10.99 6.27
N ALA A 253 6.47 -12.22 6.17
CA ALA A 253 7.24 -13.43 6.43
C ALA A 253 8.37 -13.61 5.40
N ALA A 254 8.10 -13.40 4.11
CA ALA A 254 9.11 -13.46 3.06
C ALA A 254 10.19 -12.37 3.23
N LYS A 255 9.76 -11.13 3.51
CA LYS A 255 10.65 -10.03 3.88
C LYS A 255 11.57 -10.43 5.05
N ALA A 256 10.99 -10.90 6.15
CA ALA A 256 11.75 -11.24 7.34
C ALA A 256 12.72 -12.40 7.09
N ARG A 257 12.38 -13.32 6.18
CA ARG A 257 13.25 -14.42 5.77
C ARG A 257 14.48 -13.90 5.02
N TRP A 258 14.32 -13.00 4.06
CA TRP A 258 15.43 -12.38 3.34
C TRP A 258 16.29 -11.46 4.24
N GLU A 259 15.67 -10.67 5.11
CA GLU A 259 16.39 -9.84 6.08
C GLU A 259 17.21 -10.69 7.08
N GLN A 260 16.79 -11.93 7.39
CA GLN A 260 17.63 -12.83 8.21
C GLN A 260 18.84 -13.37 7.46
N ILE A 261 18.74 -13.49 6.13
CA ILE A 261 19.77 -14.09 5.27
C ILE A 261 20.80 -13.05 4.87
N ILE A 262 20.37 -11.87 4.45
CA ILE A 262 21.25 -10.77 4.06
C ILE A 262 21.53 -9.98 5.32
N THR A 263 22.76 -10.02 5.82
CA THR A 263 23.14 -9.44 7.11
C THR A 263 23.90 -8.12 6.99
N GLY A 264 24.44 -7.82 5.80
CA GLY A 264 25.18 -6.59 5.56
C GLY A 264 24.28 -5.44 5.11
N ASP A 265 24.51 -4.30 5.75
CA ASP A 265 23.97 -2.99 5.37
C ASP A 265 24.42 -2.61 3.95
N LEU A 266 23.50 -2.14 3.11
CA LEU A 266 23.82 -1.38 1.92
C LEU A 266 23.65 0.11 2.23
N ALA A 267 24.52 0.92 1.66
CA ALA A 267 24.40 2.36 1.81
C ALA A 267 23.04 2.88 1.34
N ASP A 268 22.43 3.71 2.19
CA ASP A 268 21.25 4.51 1.88
C ASP A 268 21.39 5.21 0.54
N PHE A 269 20.35 5.10 -0.28
CA PHE A 269 20.30 5.77 -1.57
C PHE A 269 19.19 6.81 -1.59
N THR A 270 19.56 8.08 -1.77
CA THR A 270 18.58 9.16 -1.95
C THR A 270 18.28 9.33 -3.42
N ILE A 271 17.02 9.13 -3.79
CA ILE A 271 16.54 9.22 -5.17
C ILE A 271 16.61 10.69 -5.64
N PRO A 272 17.48 11.03 -6.61
CA PRO A 272 17.72 12.43 -6.98
C PRO A 272 16.53 13.07 -7.69
N VAL A 273 15.81 12.29 -8.50
CA VAL A 273 14.65 12.72 -9.28
C VAL A 273 13.56 11.67 -9.13
N ALA A 274 12.38 12.11 -8.71
CA ALA A 274 11.24 11.21 -8.57
C ALA A 274 10.82 10.63 -9.92
N PHE A 275 10.45 9.36 -9.93
CA PHE A 275 9.91 8.64 -11.08
C PHE A 275 8.66 7.86 -10.68
N ASN A 276 7.98 7.16 -11.58
CA ASN A 276 6.72 6.50 -11.23
C ASN A 276 6.84 4.98 -11.30
N THR A 277 6.02 4.29 -10.51
CA THR A 277 5.85 2.84 -10.52
C THR A 277 5.46 2.27 -11.88
N THR A 278 4.80 3.06 -12.74
CA THR A 278 4.55 2.67 -14.15
C THR A 278 5.83 2.49 -14.96
N ASP A 279 6.91 3.18 -14.60
CA ASP A 279 8.23 2.98 -15.22
C ASP A 279 8.86 1.65 -14.78
N CYS A 280 8.32 1.05 -13.71
CA CYS A 280 8.65 -0.27 -13.19
C CYS A 280 7.67 -1.35 -13.67
N GLY A 281 6.76 -1.06 -14.61
CA GLY A 281 5.77 -2.04 -15.08
C GLY A 281 4.55 -2.23 -14.17
N ALA A 282 4.30 -1.33 -13.21
CA ALA A 282 3.06 -1.31 -12.44
C ALA A 282 1.87 -0.81 -13.27
N GLY A 283 0.67 -1.34 -12.99
CA GLY A 283 -0.60 -0.82 -13.51
C GLY A 283 -1.09 0.43 -12.77
N VAL A 284 -0.62 0.64 -11.54
CA VAL A 284 -0.95 1.80 -10.70
C VAL A 284 0.21 2.80 -10.72
N SER A 285 -0.10 4.09 -10.94
CA SER A 285 0.89 5.17 -10.91
C SER A 285 1.03 5.77 -9.50
N GLN A 286 2.21 5.60 -8.90
CA GLN A 286 2.63 6.22 -7.66
C GLN A 286 4.04 6.77 -7.83
N ALA A 287 4.28 7.98 -7.30
CA ALA A 287 5.60 8.58 -7.30
C ALA A 287 6.57 7.83 -6.36
N ILE A 288 7.77 7.56 -6.85
CA ILE A 288 8.89 6.94 -6.17
C ILE A 288 9.92 8.03 -5.89
N SER A 289 10.16 8.31 -4.61
CA SER A 289 11.06 9.39 -4.17
C SER A 289 11.61 9.16 -2.77
N GLY A 290 12.48 10.07 -2.32
CA GLY A 290 13.05 10.07 -0.98
C GLY A 290 14.26 9.15 -0.84
N THR A 291 14.65 8.91 0.41
CA THR A 291 15.75 8.00 0.76
C THR A 291 15.24 6.57 0.86
N VAL A 292 15.99 5.65 0.27
CA VAL A 292 15.80 4.21 0.38
C VAL A 292 16.96 3.67 1.20
N ASP A 293 16.64 3.22 2.40
CA ASP A 293 17.46 2.31 3.17
C ASP A 293 17.35 0.92 2.50
N ASP A 294 18.49 0.34 2.13
CA ASP A 294 18.64 -0.93 1.38
C ASP A 294 17.75 -1.14 0.14
N VAL A 295 16.52 -1.65 0.30
CA VAL A 295 15.61 -1.96 -0.81
C VAL A 295 14.17 -1.57 -0.49
N ARG A 296 13.53 -0.86 -1.43
CA ARG A 296 12.09 -0.61 -1.42
C ARG A 296 11.39 -1.40 -2.52
N ILE A 297 10.45 -2.25 -2.15
CA ILE A 297 9.68 -3.09 -3.07
C ILE A 297 8.23 -2.63 -3.10
N TYR A 298 7.75 -2.33 -4.31
CA TYR A 298 6.36 -2.01 -4.55
C TYR A 298 5.58 -3.29 -4.86
N VAL A 299 4.43 -3.46 -4.21
CA VAL A 299 3.60 -4.67 -4.33
C VAL A 299 2.28 -4.31 -4.99
N GLU A 300 1.99 -4.90 -6.13
CA GLU A 300 0.70 -4.78 -6.81
C GLU A 300 -0.03 -6.13 -6.82
N LEU A 301 -1.20 -6.16 -6.20
CA LEU A 301 -2.15 -7.27 -6.33
C LEU A 301 -3.24 -6.83 -7.31
N SER A 302 -3.22 -7.36 -8.53
CA SER A 302 -4.18 -7.03 -9.58
C SER A 302 -4.56 -8.29 -10.39
N ALA A 303 -5.56 -8.20 -11.25
CA ALA A 303 -5.87 -9.30 -12.16
C ALA A 303 -4.89 -9.24 -13.34
N ILE A 304 -4.17 -10.33 -13.61
CA ILE A 304 -3.14 -10.37 -14.66
C ILE A 304 -3.67 -11.15 -15.86
N ASP A 305 -3.87 -12.46 -15.71
CA ASP A 305 -4.30 -13.33 -16.80
C ASP A 305 -5.20 -14.51 -16.37
N GLY A 306 -5.65 -14.50 -15.13
CA GLY A 306 -6.59 -15.48 -14.58
C GLY A 306 -5.86 -16.65 -13.93
N VAL A 307 -6.62 -17.69 -13.57
CA VAL A 307 -6.11 -18.77 -12.72
C VAL A 307 -5.03 -19.61 -13.43
N GLY A 308 -3.84 -19.67 -12.83
CA GLY A 308 -2.84 -20.72 -13.06
C GLY A 308 -1.81 -20.45 -14.15
N ASN A 309 -1.75 -19.23 -14.69
CA ASN A 309 -0.71 -18.80 -15.63
C ASN A 309 0.38 -18.00 -14.87
N VAL A 310 0.23 -16.68 -14.73
CA VAL A 310 1.16 -15.85 -13.96
C VAL A 310 0.75 -15.85 -12.49
N LEU A 311 1.47 -16.58 -11.64
CA LEU A 311 1.19 -16.62 -10.20
C LEU A 311 1.70 -15.36 -9.48
N GLY A 312 2.86 -14.89 -9.92
CA GLY A 312 3.56 -13.71 -9.47
C GLY A 312 4.59 -13.34 -10.53
N ALA A 313 5.00 -12.07 -10.56
CA ALA A 313 6.12 -11.62 -11.35
C ALA A 313 6.88 -10.51 -10.64
N ALA A 314 8.20 -10.59 -10.64
CA ALA A 314 9.03 -9.67 -9.88
C ALA A 314 10.38 -9.39 -10.52
N GLY A 315 10.97 -8.26 -10.11
CA GLY A 315 12.29 -7.90 -10.55
C GLY A 315 12.76 -6.53 -10.04
N PRO A 316 14.05 -6.23 -10.23
CA PRO A 316 14.58 -4.92 -9.92
C PRO A 316 14.05 -3.89 -10.91
N CYS A 317 13.60 -2.74 -10.40
CA CYS A 317 13.22 -1.60 -11.23
C CYS A 317 14.39 -0.65 -11.48
N ASP A 318 15.22 -0.41 -10.47
CA ASP A 318 16.35 0.52 -10.56
C ASP A 318 17.50 0.09 -9.63
N LEU A 319 18.73 0.33 -10.09
CA LEU A 319 19.96 -0.22 -9.49
C LEU A 319 20.86 0.90 -8.98
N ARG A 320 21.61 0.62 -7.91
CA ARG A 320 22.59 1.57 -7.39
C ARG A 320 23.62 1.94 -8.48
N PRO A 321 23.97 3.23 -8.62
CA PRO A 321 24.72 3.72 -9.80
C PRO A 321 26.22 3.40 -9.80
N SER A 322 26.81 3.02 -8.66
CA SER A 322 28.22 2.64 -8.54
C SER A 322 28.42 1.55 -7.49
N GLY A 323 29.53 0.82 -7.57
CA GLY A 323 29.83 -0.30 -6.68
C GLY A 323 29.11 -1.59 -7.08
N SER A 324 28.35 -2.17 -6.16
CA SER A 324 27.73 -3.50 -6.26
C SER A 324 26.62 -3.62 -7.31
N LYS A 325 26.09 -2.49 -7.82
CA LYS A 325 24.94 -2.44 -8.76
C LYS A 325 23.71 -3.20 -8.25
N LEU A 326 23.58 -3.32 -6.93
CA LEU A 326 22.45 -4.00 -6.31
C LEU A 326 21.17 -3.17 -6.42
N PRO A 327 20.00 -3.83 -6.45
CA PRO A 327 18.70 -3.18 -6.47
C PRO A 327 18.51 -2.23 -5.29
N TYR A 328 17.92 -1.06 -5.53
CA TYR A 328 17.37 -0.22 -4.45
C TYR A 328 15.86 -0.05 -4.58
N VAL A 329 15.30 -0.16 -5.79
CA VAL A 329 13.85 -0.23 -5.99
C VAL A 329 13.52 -1.47 -6.80
N GLY A 330 12.49 -2.20 -6.38
CA GLY A 330 11.93 -3.33 -7.09
C GLY A 330 10.41 -3.32 -7.10
N ILE A 331 9.85 -4.25 -7.86
CA ILE A 331 8.41 -4.45 -7.98
C ILE A 331 8.08 -5.93 -7.88
N MET A 332 6.92 -6.23 -7.30
CA MET A 332 6.29 -7.54 -7.33
C MET A 332 4.82 -7.38 -7.69
N ASN A 333 4.38 -8.10 -8.73
CA ASN A 333 3.01 -8.15 -9.20
C ASN A 333 2.44 -9.54 -8.97
N PHE A 334 1.27 -9.68 -8.38
CA PHE A 334 0.63 -10.99 -8.13
C PHE A 334 -0.78 -11.03 -8.69
N ASP A 335 -1.13 -12.13 -9.37
CA ASP A 335 -2.48 -12.31 -9.88
C ASP A 335 -3.46 -12.62 -8.75
N THR A 336 -4.38 -11.68 -8.51
CA THR A 336 -5.47 -11.82 -7.55
C THR A 336 -6.36 -13.04 -7.79
N ALA A 337 -6.40 -13.58 -9.02
CA ALA A 337 -7.12 -14.81 -9.34
C ALA A 337 -6.53 -16.05 -8.66
N ASP A 338 -5.21 -16.06 -8.39
CA ASP A 338 -4.48 -17.21 -7.85
C ASP A 338 -4.22 -17.14 -6.34
N LEU A 339 -4.25 -15.93 -5.76
CA LEU A 339 -3.88 -15.71 -4.35
C LEU A 339 -4.67 -16.57 -3.36
N VAL A 340 -5.98 -16.76 -3.58
CA VAL A 340 -6.82 -17.58 -2.67
C VAL A 340 -6.41 -19.05 -2.72
N GLN A 341 -6.14 -19.58 -3.92
CA GLN A 341 -5.76 -20.97 -4.10
C GLN A 341 -4.35 -21.21 -3.54
N LEU A 342 -3.40 -20.33 -3.83
CA LEU A 342 -2.04 -20.39 -3.27
C LEU A 342 -2.06 -20.36 -1.74
N GLN A 343 -2.91 -19.52 -1.14
CA GLN A 343 -3.03 -19.46 0.31
C GLN A 343 -3.67 -20.72 0.89
N THR A 344 -4.68 -21.28 0.21
CA THR A 344 -5.35 -22.53 0.63
C THR A 344 -4.40 -23.72 0.57
N ASP A 345 -3.55 -23.75 -0.46
CA ASP A 345 -2.58 -24.81 -0.69
C ASP A 345 -1.29 -24.64 0.16
N GLY A 346 -1.16 -23.53 0.89
CA GLY A 346 0.01 -23.21 1.71
C GLY A 346 1.25 -22.79 0.92
N GLU A 347 1.09 -22.39 -0.34
CA GLU A 347 2.18 -22.10 -1.28
C GLU A 347 2.45 -20.61 -1.45
N LEU A 348 1.53 -19.76 -0.99
CA LEU A 348 1.63 -18.31 -1.15
C LEU A 348 2.95 -17.76 -0.56
N ASN A 349 3.37 -18.26 0.59
CA ASN A 349 4.62 -17.83 1.22
C ASN A 349 5.84 -18.20 0.37
N ASP A 350 5.83 -19.39 -0.25
CA ASP A 350 6.94 -19.86 -1.08
C ASP A 350 7.05 -19.00 -2.34
N VAL A 351 5.93 -18.74 -3.03
CA VAL A 351 5.90 -17.89 -4.23
C VAL A 351 6.36 -16.47 -3.88
N ILE A 352 5.88 -15.87 -2.78
CA ILE A 352 6.32 -14.53 -2.40
C ILE A 352 7.81 -14.48 -2.04
N LEU A 353 8.31 -15.51 -1.35
CA LEU A 353 9.74 -15.60 -1.02
C LEU A 353 10.59 -15.73 -2.30
N HIS A 354 10.12 -16.51 -3.26
CA HIS A 354 10.71 -16.68 -4.58
C HIS A 354 10.77 -15.36 -5.35
N GLU A 355 9.63 -14.70 -5.56
CA GLU A 355 9.53 -13.43 -6.30
C GLU A 355 10.39 -12.33 -5.68
N MET A 356 10.44 -12.27 -4.35
CA MET A 356 11.29 -11.31 -3.65
C MET A 356 12.78 -11.59 -3.89
N GLY A 357 13.18 -12.84 -4.13
CA GLY A 357 14.52 -13.21 -4.57
C GLY A 357 14.89 -12.60 -5.93
N HIS A 358 13.97 -12.59 -6.89
CA HIS A 358 14.18 -11.92 -8.18
C HIS A 358 14.35 -10.43 -8.06
N VAL A 359 13.61 -9.78 -7.15
CA VAL A 359 13.82 -8.36 -6.83
C VAL A 359 15.23 -8.09 -6.34
N LEU A 360 15.77 -8.99 -5.49
CA LEU A 360 17.11 -8.89 -4.92
C LEU A 360 18.23 -9.21 -5.93
N GLY A 361 17.88 -9.64 -7.14
CA GLY A 361 18.84 -9.82 -8.23
C GLY A 361 19.11 -11.28 -8.61
N TYR A 362 18.51 -12.24 -7.89
CA TYR A 362 18.61 -13.65 -8.27
C TYR A 362 17.98 -13.86 -9.65
N GLY A 363 18.70 -14.49 -10.58
CA GLY A 363 18.25 -14.71 -11.97
C GLY A 363 18.21 -13.45 -12.84
N THR A 364 17.84 -12.30 -12.26
CA THR A 364 17.64 -11.03 -12.96
C THR A 364 18.94 -10.25 -13.19
N LEU A 365 19.96 -10.42 -12.35
CA LEU A 365 21.24 -9.70 -12.44
C LEU A 365 22.44 -10.56 -12.85
N TRP A 366 22.27 -11.87 -13.04
CA TRP A 366 23.36 -12.76 -13.44
C TRP A 366 24.06 -12.33 -14.73
N GLU A 367 23.28 -11.88 -15.72
CA GLU A 367 23.81 -11.36 -16.99
C GLU A 367 24.44 -9.96 -16.88
N ALA A 368 24.17 -9.23 -15.79
CA ALA A 368 24.63 -7.85 -15.59
C ALA A 368 26.09 -7.75 -15.14
N ILE A 369 26.64 -8.85 -14.61
CA ILE A 369 27.95 -8.87 -13.96
C ILE A 369 28.94 -9.63 -14.84
N PRO A 370 29.99 -8.96 -15.36
CA PRO A 370 31.00 -9.60 -16.19
C PRO A 370 31.67 -10.78 -15.47
N GLY A 371 31.69 -11.96 -16.12
CA GLY A 371 32.43 -13.14 -15.64
C GLY A 371 31.58 -14.26 -15.03
N PHE A 372 30.32 -14.00 -14.66
CA PHE A 372 29.43 -15.08 -14.18
C PHE A 372 28.77 -15.88 -15.30
N TRP A 373 28.81 -15.35 -16.52
CA TRP A 373 28.10 -15.88 -17.67
C TRP A 373 29.06 -16.24 -18.81
N SER A 374 28.88 -17.43 -19.39
CA SER A 374 29.57 -17.85 -20.61
C SER A 374 28.53 -18.14 -21.69
N LEU A 375 28.06 -17.11 -22.39
CA LEU A 375 27.29 -17.28 -23.62
C LEU A 375 28.06 -16.75 -24.82
N THR A 376 28.31 -17.64 -25.77
CA THR A 376 28.55 -17.26 -27.17
C THR A 376 27.20 -16.92 -27.81
N TRP A 377 26.90 -15.63 -27.93
CA TRP A 377 25.76 -15.16 -28.71
C TRP A 377 26.07 -15.34 -30.21
N LEU A 378 25.46 -16.34 -30.85
CA LEU A 378 25.28 -16.29 -32.31
C LEU A 378 24.01 -15.47 -32.55
N SER A 379 24.14 -14.42 -33.35
CA SER A 379 23.10 -13.49 -33.76
C SER A 379 21.70 -14.11 -33.90
N GLY A 380 20.78 -13.75 -33.00
CA GLY A 380 19.32 -13.87 -33.23
C GLY A 380 18.51 -14.84 -32.36
N GLY A 381 19.06 -15.44 -31.30
CA GLY A 381 18.28 -16.27 -30.35
C GLY A 381 19.05 -16.59 -29.06
N CYS A 382 18.34 -17.03 -28.00
CA CYS A 382 18.98 -17.55 -26.79
C CYS A 382 19.91 -18.71 -27.19
N PRO A 383 21.09 -18.85 -26.58
CA PRO A 383 21.97 -19.95 -26.93
C PRO A 383 21.31 -21.27 -26.59
N ALA A 384 21.42 -22.22 -27.53
CA ALA A 384 20.92 -23.58 -27.42
C ALA A 384 21.67 -24.44 -26.38
N ASN A 385 22.42 -23.82 -25.46
CA ASN A 385 23.38 -24.48 -24.58
C ASN A 385 22.90 -24.37 -23.12
N SER A 386 23.03 -25.46 -22.36
CA SER A 386 22.76 -25.52 -20.92
C SER A 386 23.52 -24.40 -20.19
N PRO A 387 22.82 -23.32 -19.79
CA PRO A 387 23.41 -22.16 -19.17
C PRO A 387 23.94 -22.55 -17.78
N ILE A 388 24.91 -21.78 -17.32
CA ILE A 388 25.59 -22.05 -16.05
C ILE A 388 25.82 -20.75 -15.29
N PHE A 389 25.78 -20.85 -13.97
CA PHE A 389 26.21 -19.81 -13.05
C PHE A 389 27.60 -20.15 -12.49
N ASN A 390 28.56 -19.26 -12.72
CA ASN A 390 29.97 -19.47 -12.37
C ASN A 390 30.41 -18.73 -11.09
N GLY A 391 29.47 -18.35 -10.23
CA GLY A 391 29.77 -17.73 -8.94
C GLY A 391 30.55 -18.67 -8.01
N PRO A 392 31.74 -18.27 -7.50
CA PRO A 392 32.56 -19.16 -6.67
C PRO A 392 31.90 -19.53 -5.35
N ALA A 393 31.14 -18.62 -4.72
CA ALA A 393 30.47 -18.90 -3.46
C ALA A 393 29.31 -19.88 -3.66
N ALA A 394 28.45 -19.65 -4.66
CA ALA A 394 27.36 -20.55 -5.01
C ALA A 394 27.87 -21.94 -5.43
N LEU A 395 28.93 -22.00 -6.24
CA LEU A 395 29.56 -23.27 -6.64
C LEU A 395 30.11 -24.04 -5.43
N ALA A 396 30.71 -23.35 -4.46
CA ALA A 396 31.18 -23.99 -3.24
C ALA A 396 30.02 -24.63 -2.44
N ALA A 397 28.89 -23.93 -2.29
CA ALA A 397 27.71 -24.49 -1.65
C ALA A 397 27.05 -25.61 -2.48
N TYR A 398 27.02 -25.48 -3.81
CA TYR A 398 26.47 -26.53 -4.68
C TYR A 398 27.27 -27.84 -4.55
N LYS A 399 28.59 -27.76 -4.44
CA LYS A 399 29.44 -28.92 -4.16
C LYS A 399 29.12 -29.60 -2.84
N THR A 400 28.81 -28.83 -1.80
CA THR A 400 28.40 -29.39 -0.50
C THR A 400 26.98 -29.95 -0.53
N ASN A 401 26.12 -29.46 -1.42
CA ASN A 401 24.73 -29.89 -1.60
C ASN A 401 24.60 -31.10 -2.55
N GLY A 402 25.59 -32.00 -2.54
CA GLY A 402 25.53 -33.27 -3.28
C GLY A 402 26.22 -33.30 -4.65
N ALA A 403 26.89 -32.22 -5.08
CA ALA A 403 27.56 -32.14 -6.38
C ALA A 403 29.10 -31.94 -6.30
N PRO A 404 29.87 -32.78 -5.60
CA PRO A 404 31.28 -32.50 -5.24
C PRO A 404 32.22 -32.29 -6.44
N SER A 405 31.90 -32.87 -7.60
CA SER A 405 32.70 -32.76 -8.83
C SER A 405 32.25 -31.63 -9.77
N ALA A 406 31.24 -30.84 -9.41
CA ALA A 406 30.73 -29.76 -10.25
C ALA A 406 31.78 -28.68 -10.52
N THR A 407 31.77 -28.11 -11.71
CA THR A 407 32.62 -26.96 -12.09
C THR A 407 31.84 -25.65 -12.22
N SER A 408 30.52 -25.74 -12.20
CA SER A 408 29.57 -24.62 -12.27
C SER A 408 28.21 -25.06 -11.69
N VAL A 409 27.31 -24.11 -11.47
CA VAL A 409 25.92 -24.40 -11.06
C VAL A 409 25.02 -24.39 -12.29
N PRO A 410 24.24 -25.46 -12.57
CA PRO A 410 23.34 -25.48 -13.73
C PRO A 410 22.18 -24.48 -13.60
N VAL A 411 21.90 -23.77 -14.69
CA VAL A 411 20.79 -22.81 -14.82
C VAL A 411 19.76 -23.40 -15.77
N GLU A 412 18.50 -23.07 -15.56
CA GLU A 412 17.38 -23.61 -16.33
C GLU A 412 17.50 -23.32 -17.83
N ASP A 413 17.40 -24.38 -18.64
CA ASP A 413 17.59 -24.37 -20.09
C ASP A 413 16.34 -24.80 -20.87
N SER A 414 15.34 -25.31 -20.17
CA SER A 414 14.02 -25.60 -20.72
C SER A 414 13.22 -24.29 -20.90
N GLY A 415 12.30 -24.32 -21.86
CA GLY A 415 11.45 -23.17 -22.15
C GLY A 415 11.51 -22.60 -23.57
N THR A 416 10.71 -21.58 -23.84
CA THR A 416 10.63 -20.91 -25.16
C THR A 416 11.30 -19.54 -25.19
N CYS A 417 12.11 -19.28 -26.21
CA CYS A 417 12.79 -17.98 -26.45
C CYS A 417 11.87 -16.86 -26.96
N SER A 418 10.56 -16.94 -26.73
CA SER A 418 9.60 -16.03 -27.37
C SER A 418 9.47 -14.70 -26.62
N GLY A 419 10.28 -13.71 -27.00
CA GLY A 419 10.16 -12.31 -26.56
C GLY A 419 11.30 -11.83 -25.67
N PRO A 420 11.35 -10.52 -25.35
CA PRO A 420 12.40 -9.93 -24.51
C PRO A 420 12.42 -10.47 -23.07
N ASP A 421 11.32 -11.08 -22.61
CA ASP A 421 11.16 -11.63 -21.26
C ASP A 421 11.26 -13.17 -21.20
N GLY A 422 11.46 -13.84 -22.33
CA GLY A 422 11.43 -15.31 -22.40
C GLY A 422 10.08 -15.88 -21.93
N ASP A 423 10.10 -17.07 -21.34
CA ASP A 423 8.94 -17.68 -20.66
C ASP A 423 8.95 -17.47 -19.14
N GLY A 424 9.87 -16.65 -18.61
CA GLY A 424 10.11 -16.43 -17.18
C GLY A 424 11.09 -17.44 -16.58
N THR A 425 10.99 -18.70 -17.00
CA THR A 425 11.72 -19.82 -16.40
C THR A 425 13.18 -19.93 -16.87
N ARG A 426 13.42 -19.92 -18.18
CA ARG A 426 14.77 -20.07 -18.74
C ARG A 426 15.72 -18.95 -18.28
N ASP A 427 16.99 -19.28 -18.05
CA ASP A 427 18.09 -18.34 -17.75
C ASP A 427 17.95 -17.53 -16.43
N SER A 428 16.87 -17.72 -15.67
CA SER A 428 16.59 -16.97 -14.43
C SER A 428 16.50 -17.85 -13.18
N HIS A 429 16.58 -19.17 -13.34
CA HIS A 429 16.32 -20.16 -12.31
C HIS A 429 17.41 -21.21 -12.25
N TRP A 430 17.46 -21.95 -11.14
CA TRP A 430 18.20 -23.20 -11.12
C TRP A 430 17.51 -24.24 -12.00
N GLU A 431 18.30 -25.11 -12.63
CA GLU A 431 17.78 -26.18 -13.49
C GLU A 431 16.90 -27.14 -12.67
N GLU A 432 15.60 -27.20 -12.97
CA GLU A 432 14.60 -28.00 -12.25
C GLU A 432 14.97 -29.50 -12.24
N SER A 433 15.51 -30.02 -13.35
CA SER A 433 15.97 -31.41 -13.45
C SER A 433 17.08 -31.74 -12.46
N VAL A 434 17.81 -30.76 -11.95
CA VAL A 434 18.91 -30.92 -10.99
C VAL A 434 18.47 -30.55 -9.58
N PHE A 435 17.87 -29.38 -9.43
CA PHE A 435 17.52 -28.82 -8.13
C PHE A 435 16.17 -29.30 -7.57
N LYS A 436 15.36 -29.95 -8.41
CA LYS A 436 14.06 -30.52 -8.02
C LYS A 436 13.18 -29.45 -7.40
N SER A 437 12.64 -29.69 -6.20
CA SER A 437 11.75 -28.75 -5.52
C SER A 437 12.45 -27.58 -4.81
N GLU A 438 13.71 -27.25 -5.13
CA GLU A 438 14.34 -26.05 -4.54
C GLU A 438 13.54 -24.79 -4.87
N LEU A 439 13.50 -23.85 -3.93
CA LEU A 439 12.61 -22.70 -4.01
C LEU A 439 12.77 -21.86 -5.29
N MET A 440 14.00 -21.64 -5.75
CA MET A 440 14.35 -20.75 -6.86
C MET A 440 14.52 -21.49 -8.20
N THR A 441 13.82 -22.60 -8.34
CA THR A 441 13.54 -23.24 -9.61
C THR A 441 12.28 -22.62 -10.24
N GLY A 442 12.08 -22.78 -11.55
CA GLY A 442 10.94 -22.16 -12.25
C GLY A 442 9.58 -22.84 -12.01
N PHE A 443 9.49 -23.76 -11.03
CA PHE A 443 8.27 -24.50 -10.76
C PHE A 443 8.01 -24.65 -9.26
N ILE A 444 6.73 -24.55 -8.88
CA ILE A 444 6.27 -24.98 -7.56
C ILE A 444 6.10 -26.50 -7.58
N SER A 445 7.16 -27.16 -7.13
CA SER A 445 7.29 -28.62 -7.05
C SER A 445 7.31 -29.13 -5.60
N GLY A 446 6.98 -30.41 -5.41
CA GLY A 446 7.12 -31.11 -4.13
C GLY A 446 6.24 -30.58 -2.98
N THR A 447 6.45 -31.13 -1.78
CA THR A 447 5.80 -30.73 -0.51
C THR A 447 6.63 -29.76 0.32
N VAL A 448 7.93 -29.65 0.02
CA VAL A 448 8.88 -28.78 0.73
C VAL A 448 9.71 -28.09 -0.34
N ARG A 449 9.78 -26.75 -0.27
CA ARG A 449 10.59 -25.94 -1.17
C ARG A 449 11.69 -25.22 -0.40
N PRO A 450 12.82 -25.91 -0.14
CA PRO A 450 13.90 -25.34 0.65
C PRO A 450 14.57 -24.19 -0.10
N LEU A 451 14.90 -23.13 0.62
CA LEU A 451 15.80 -22.09 0.16
C LEU A 451 17.25 -22.51 0.46
N SER A 452 17.94 -23.05 -0.55
CA SER A 452 19.24 -23.70 -0.37
C SER A 452 20.38 -22.71 -0.06
N ALA A 453 21.44 -23.22 0.57
CA ALA A 453 22.68 -22.45 0.72
C ALA A 453 23.32 -22.06 -0.63
N THR A 454 23.04 -22.81 -1.70
CA THR A 454 23.49 -22.46 -3.07
C THR A 454 22.82 -21.17 -3.54
N THR A 455 21.49 -21.07 -3.37
CA THR A 455 20.75 -19.84 -3.67
C THR A 455 21.25 -18.67 -2.84
N ILE A 456 21.39 -18.83 -1.53
CA ILE A 456 21.85 -17.76 -0.64
C ILE A 456 23.24 -17.26 -1.06
N ARG A 457 24.17 -18.17 -1.34
CA ARG A 457 25.53 -17.80 -1.77
C ARG A 457 25.59 -17.20 -3.17
N SER A 458 24.60 -17.42 -4.02
CA SER A 458 24.54 -16.70 -5.29
C SER A 458 24.36 -15.19 -5.10
N LEU A 459 23.69 -14.76 -4.02
CA LEU A 459 23.60 -13.35 -3.65
C LEU A 459 24.94 -12.81 -3.10
N GLU A 460 25.74 -13.65 -2.43
CA GLU A 460 27.12 -13.32 -2.03
C GLU A 460 27.97 -13.00 -3.27
N ASP A 461 27.84 -13.81 -4.32
CA ASP A 461 28.51 -13.58 -5.60
C ASP A 461 28.03 -12.28 -6.30
N LEU A 462 26.77 -11.84 -6.07
CA LEU A 462 26.28 -10.53 -6.52
C LEU A 462 26.83 -9.35 -5.69
N GLY A 463 27.39 -9.61 -4.51
CA GLY A 463 27.97 -8.60 -3.63
C GLY A 463 27.18 -8.30 -2.36
N TYR A 464 26.16 -9.08 -2.02
CA TYR A 464 25.53 -9.03 -0.70
C TYR A 464 26.44 -9.67 0.36
N THR A 465 26.36 -9.19 1.61
CA THR A 465 26.89 -9.95 2.75
C THR A 465 25.78 -10.82 3.29
N VAL A 466 25.96 -12.14 3.27
CA VAL A 466 24.92 -13.12 3.63
C VAL A 466 25.38 -14.08 4.74
N ASP A 467 24.42 -14.59 5.51
CA ASP A 467 24.59 -15.73 6.41
C ASP A 467 24.04 -17.00 5.75
N ALA A 468 24.91 -17.74 5.08
CA ALA A 468 24.57 -19.00 4.42
C ALA A 468 24.06 -20.09 5.38
N THR A 469 24.28 -19.97 6.70
CA THR A 469 23.76 -20.93 7.68
C THR A 469 22.25 -20.82 7.88
N LYS A 470 21.63 -19.75 7.36
CA LYS A 470 20.19 -19.58 7.35
C LYS A 470 19.50 -20.38 6.24
N GLY A 471 20.24 -20.98 5.31
CA GLY A 471 19.67 -21.84 4.28
C GLY A 471 18.98 -23.07 4.87
N ASP A 472 17.93 -23.51 4.19
CA ASP A 472 17.24 -24.74 4.54
C ASP A 472 18.09 -25.95 4.18
N ALA A 473 17.86 -27.07 4.87
CA ALA A 473 18.55 -28.32 4.56
C ALA A 473 18.25 -28.76 3.12
N PHE A 474 19.30 -28.88 2.30
CA PHE A 474 19.17 -29.21 0.89
C PHE A 474 20.34 -30.04 0.36
N ASP A 475 20.03 -31.13 -0.33
CA ASP A 475 20.99 -31.95 -1.06
C ASP A 475 20.30 -32.55 -2.30
N ILE A 476 20.86 -32.31 -3.49
CA ILE A 476 20.25 -32.71 -4.77
C ILE A 476 20.05 -34.23 -4.91
N THR A 477 20.78 -35.03 -4.13
CA THR A 477 20.68 -36.49 -4.16
C THR A 477 19.53 -37.04 -3.33
N THR A 478 18.97 -36.22 -2.43
CA THR A 478 17.94 -36.64 -1.46
C THR A 478 16.64 -35.85 -1.55
N GLN A 479 16.63 -34.71 -2.26
CA GLN A 479 15.41 -33.91 -2.37
C GLN A 479 14.27 -34.65 -3.10
N PRO A 480 13.02 -34.46 -2.66
CA PRO A 480 11.89 -35.21 -3.16
C PRO A 480 11.62 -34.87 -4.63
N THR A 481 10.98 -35.84 -5.29
CA THR A 481 10.61 -35.82 -6.71
C THR A 481 9.79 -34.60 -7.10
N LEU A 482 9.81 -34.28 -8.40
CA LEU A 482 9.04 -33.23 -9.11
C LEU A 482 7.51 -33.37 -9.04
N VAL A 483 6.94 -34.04 -8.04
CA VAL A 483 5.50 -34.33 -7.96
C VAL A 483 4.92 -33.62 -6.75
N ARG A 484 3.92 -32.77 -6.99
CA ARG A 484 3.13 -32.09 -5.96
C ARG A 484 2.03 -33.05 -5.45
N PRO A 485 1.65 -33.05 -4.16
CA PRO A 485 0.60 -33.94 -3.68
C PRO A 485 -0.71 -33.75 -4.46
N GLY A 486 -1.13 -34.79 -5.18
CA GLY A 486 -2.38 -34.79 -5.94
C GLY A 486 -2.41 -33.88 -7.18
N ALA A 487 -1.28 -33.30 -7.62
CA ALA A 487 -1.21 -32.39 -8.77
C ALA A 487 0.16 -32.44 -9.49
N ALA A 488 0.20 -31.97 -10.73
CA ALA A 488 1.48 -31.69 -11.42
C ALA A 488 2.16 -30.44 -10.82
N PRO A 489 3.48 -30.24 -11.05
CA PRO A 489 4.14 -28.96 -10.80
C PRO A 489 3.39 -27.79 -11.43
N LYS A 490 3.40 -26.64 -10.75
CA LYS A 490 2.91 -25.39 -11.32
C LYS A 490 4.08 -24.60 -11.88
N ALA A 491 4.04 -24.24 -13.16
CA ALA A 491 5.06 -23.39 -13.76
C ALA A 491 4.93 -21.95 -13.24
N LEU A 492 6.06 -21.32 -12.94
CA LEU A 492 6.15 -19.88 -12.69
C LEU A 492 6.36 -19.18 -14.04
N THR A 493 5.27 -19.06 -14.80
CA THR A 493 5.34 -18.53 -16.17
C THR A 493 5.44 -17.01 -16.11
N ARG A 494 6.43 -16.41 -16.80
CA ARG A 494 6.65 -14.95 -16.87
C ARG A 494 6.75 -14.27 -15.50
N ASP A 495 7.33 -14.98 -14.55
CA ASP A 495 7.63 -14.56 -13.19
C ASP A 495 8.77 -13.55 -13.09
N VAL A 496 9.59 -13.41 -14.14
CA VAL A 496 10.71 -12.48 -14.12
C VAL A 496 10.42 -11.21 -14.91
N ILE A 497 10.46 -10.06 -14.21
CA ILE A 497 10.34 -8.72 -14.82
C ILE A 497 11.72 -8.26 -15.29
N ARG A 498 12.00 -8.39 -16.59
CA ARG A 498 13.27 -7.96 -17.24
C ARG A 498 13.14 -6.55 -17.85
N LEU A 499 13.01 -5.54 -17.01
CA LEU A 499 12.93 -4.14 -17.46
C LEU A 499 14.29 -3.63 -17.99
N PRO A 500 14.31 -2.56 -18.82
CA PRO A 500 15.53 -1.82 -19.09
C PRO A 500 16.13 -1.41 -17.74
N ARG A 501 17.32 -1.93 -17.41
CA ARG A 501 17.95 -1.59 -16.13
C ARG A 501 18.34 -0.13 -16.18
N TRP A 502 17.65 0.72 -15.42
CA TRP A 502 18.00 2.12 -15.36
C TRP A 502 19.15 2.31 -14.36
N THR A 503 20.11 3.16 -14.71
CA THR A 503 21.08 3.71 -13.76
C THR A 503 20.90 5.20 -13.73
N VAL A 504 20.86 5.76 -12.52
CA VAL A 504 20.82 7.21 -12.33
C VAL A 504 22.25 7.74 -12.41
N ASP A 505 22.55 8.58 -13.41
CA ASP A 505 23.85 9.23 -13.48
C ASP A 505 24.02 10.27 -12.34
N PRO A 506 25.24 10.75 -12.06
CA PRO A 506 25.47 11.73 -10.98
C PRO A 506 24.70 13.05 -11.12
N THR A 507 24.07 13.30 -12.27
CA THR A 507 23.24 14.48 -12.54
C THR A 507 21.74 14.21 -12.38
N GLY A 508 21.35 12.99 -12.00
CA GLY A 508 19.95 12.60 -11.77
C GLY A 508 19.22 12.06 -13.00
N HIS A 509 19.89 11.90 -14.15
CA HIS A 509 19.26 11.32 -15.33
C HIS A 509 19.25 9.80 -15.28
N ARG A 510 18.07 9.20 -15.46
CA ARG A 510 17.91 7.75 -15.66
C ARG A 510 18.36 7.39 -17.08
N ARG A 511 19.36 6.51 -17.20
CA ARG A 511 19.82 5.93 -18.48
C ARG A 511 19.64 4.42 -18.48
N SER A 512 19.19 3.85 -19.60
CA SER A 512 19.09 2.40 -19.76
C SER A 512 20.49 1.79 -19.88
N GLN A 513 20.79 0.74 -19.13
CA GLN A 513 22.06 -0.01 -19.23
C GLN A 513 22.22 -0.71 -20.58
N TYR A 514 21.17 -0.82 -21.39
CA TYR A 514 21.21 -1.42 -22.73
C TYR A 514 21.43 -0.39 -23.85
N SER A 515 21.51 0.91 -23.56
CA SER A 515 21.98 1.86 -24.57
C SER A 515 23.50 1.76 -24.66
N THR A 516 24.02 1.19 -25.75
CA THR A 516 25.43 1.37 -26.13
C THR A 516 25.75 2.87 -26.19
N PRO A 517 26.99 3.28 -25.86
CA PRO A 517 27.40 4.68 -25.89
C PRO A 517 27.14 5.39 -27.22
#